data_AF-A0A7S3PLS1-F1
#
_entry.id   AF-A0A7S3PLS1-F1
#
_cell.length_a   1.000
_cell.length_b   1.000
_cell.length_c   1.000
_cell.angle_alpha   90.00
_cell.angle_beta   90.00
_cell.angle_gamma   90.00
#
_symmetry.space_group_name_H-M   'P 1'
#
loop_
_entity.id
_entity.type
_entity.pdbx_description
1 polymer ?
#
loop_
_entity_poly.entity_id
_entity_poly.type
_entity_poly.pdbx_seq_one_letter_code
_entity_poly.pdbx_strand_id
1 'polypeptide(L)'
;MDSTSYLDHLNSRMHQAAIGSSMMVKKSTEEEVKSRFKLHITKKLEAVNNGKDDSNSAQKYSFAERVKKLEEEELEIKERQREAKKRKKEAKEQMKKEAENAFTDEEAMAAMGFGSFGAKK
;
A
#
# COMPACT_ATOMS: atom_id res chain seq x y z
N MET A 1 -8.72 51.42 -13.64
CA MET A 1 -7.33 50.92 -13.70
C MET A 1 -7.41 49.42 -13.86
N ASP A 2 -6.94 48.88 -14.99
CA ASP A 2 -6.88 47.43 -15.20
C ASP A 2 -5.87 46.80 -14.25
N SER A 3 -6.35 45.94 -13.35
CA SER A 3 -5.52 45.25 -12.34
C SER A 3 -4.48 44.32 -12.97
N THR A 4 -4.75 43.81 -14.17
CA THR A 4 -3.85 42.98 -14.98
C THR A 4 -2.67 43.78 -15.51
N SER A 5 -2.94 44.94 -16.13
CA SER A 5 -1.92 45.86 -16.64
C SER A 5 -0.99 46.36 -15.53
N TYR A 6 -1.54 46.61 -14.34
CA TYR A 6 -0.75 46.95 -13.16
C TYR A 6 0.18 45.81 -12.70
N LEU A 7 -0.29 44.57 -12.71
CA LEU A 7 0.49 43.39 -12.34
C LEU A 7 1.64 43.13 -13.32
N ASP A 8 1.42 43.33 -14.61
CA ASP A 8 2.46 43.20 -15.64
C ASP A 8 3.54 44.27 -15.50
N HIS A 9 3.16 45.50 -15.12
CA HIS A 9 4.13 46.56 -14.86
C HIS A 9 4.98 46.26 -13.61
N LEU A 10 4.35 45.81 -12.52
CA LEU A 10 5.07 45.38 -11.30
C LEU A 10 5.97 44.17 -11.55
N ASN A 11 5.51 43.21 -12.34
CA ASN A 11 6.29 42.03 -12.70
C ASN A 11 7.26 42.27 -13.86
N SER A 12 7.31 43.50 -14.40
CA SER A 12 8.24 43.82 -15.47
C SER A 12 9.68 43.74 -14.97
N ARG A 13 10.59 43.23 -15.82
CA ARG A 13 12.02 43.14 -15.49
C ARG A 13 12.62 44.48 -15.12
N MET A 14 12.15 45.57 -15.73
CA MET A 14 12.62 46.93 -15.44
C MET A 14 12.21 47.37 -14.04
N HIS A 15 10.94 47.18 -13.67
CA HIS A 15 10.45 47.56 -12.35
C HIS A 15 11.14 46.76 -11.24
N GLN A 16 11.28 45.45 -11.41
CA GLN A 16 11.95 44.60 -10.43
C GLN A 16 13.45 44.89 -10.31
N ALA A 17 14.13 45.15 -11.43
CA ALA A 17 15.53 45.55 -11.43
C ALA A 17 15.73 46.91 -10.73
N ALA A 18 14.80 47.85 -10.90
CA ALA A 18 14.82 49.12 -10.19
C ALA A 18 14.68 48.95 -8.66
N ILE A 19 13.95 47.91 -8.21
CA ILE A 19 13.82 47.53 -6.80
C ILE A 19 15.02 46.70 -6.30
N GLY A 20 15.96 46.33 -7.19
CA GLY A 20 17.10 45.47 -6.85
C GLY A 20 16.75 43.99 -6.72
N SER A 21 15.54 43.60 -7.17
CA SER A 21 15.11 42.21 -7.26
C SER A 21 15.35 41.65 -8.66
N SER A 22 15.63 40.35 -8.77
CA SER A 22 15.80 39.67 -10.05
C SER A 22 14.78 38.56 -10.22
N MET A 23 14.16 38.52 -11.39
CA MET A 23 13.23 37.47 -11.81
C MET A 23 13.94 36.21 -12.35
N MET A 24 15.27 36.13 -12.27
CA MET A 24 16.03 34.99 -12.75
C MET A 24 15.74 33.74 -11.90
N VAL A 25 15.27 32.67 -12.54
CA VAL A 25 15.00 31.39 -11.88
C VAL A 25 16.25 30.51 -11.94
N LYS A 26 16.77 30.11 -10.78
CA LYS A 26 17.81 29.08 -10.66
C LYS A 26 17.16 27.70 -10.61
N LYS A 27 17.87 26.67 -11.09
CA LYS A 27 17.45 25.28 -10.91
C LYS A 27 17.62 24.90 -9.44
N SER A 28 16.59 24.31 -8.86
CA SER A 28 16.63 23.89 -7.46
C SER A 28 17.47 22.64 -7.26
N THR A 29 18.15 22.54 -6.12
CA THR A 29 18.83 21.31 -5.68
C THR A 29 17.88 20.37 -4.93
N GLU A 30 18.24 19.10 -4.78
CA GLU A 30 17.41 18.14 -4.05
C GLU A 30 17.16 18.54 -2.60
N GLU A 31 18.15 19.16 -1.95
CA GLU A 31 18.05 19.61 -0.56
C GLU A 31 17.07 20.78 -0.42
N GLU A 32 17.09 21.72 -1.36
CA GLU A 32 16.13 22.83 -1.43
C GLU A 32 14.70 22.33 -1.63
N VAL A 33 14.52 21.30 -2.45
CA VAL A 33 13.20 20.69 -2.65
C VAL A 33 12.72 20.03 -1.36
N LYS A 34 13.57 19.26 -0.68
CA LYS A 34 13.24 18.62 0.61
C LYS A 34 12.90 19.65 1.68
N SER A 35 13.64 20.76 1.76
CA SER A 35 13.37 21.82 2.75
C SER A 35 12.07 22.56 2.46
N ARG A 36 11.76 22.83 1.20
CA ARG A 36 10.47 23.41 0.78
C ARG A 36 9.29 22.51 1.12
N PHE A 37 9.41 21.21 0.87
CA PHE A 37 8.37 20.25 1.24
C PHE A 37 8.13 20.23 2.75
N LYS A 38 9.20 20.16 3.56
CA LYS A 38 9.08 20.22 5.03
C LYS A 38 8.37 21.49 5.48
N LEU A 39 8.77 22.66 4.98
CA LEU A 39 8.15 23.95 5.31
C LEU A 39 6.67 24.00 4.93
N HIS A 40 6.30 23.50 3.74
CA HIS A 40 4.90 23.47 3.34
C HIS A 40 4.07 22.50 4.18
N ILE A 41 4.64 21.35 4.56
CA ILE A 41 3.98 20.39 5.45
C ILE A 41 3.75 21.02 6.82
N THR A 42 4.76 21.67 7.42
CA THR A 42 4.61 22.30 8.74
C THR A 42 3.58 23.42 8.71
N LYS A 43 3.65 24.34 7.73
CA LYS A 43 2.66 25.41 7.58
C LYS A 43 1.24 24.88 7.38
N LYS A 44 1.07 23.81 6.62
CA LYS A 44 -0.23 23.15 6.43
C LYS A 44 -0.73 22.46 7.71
N LEU A 45 0.16 21.96 8.56
CA LEU A 45 -0.22 21.39 9.86
C LEU A 45 -0.64 22.50 10.83
N GLU A 46 0.14 23.58 10.89
CA GLU A 46 -0.18 24.77 11.69
C GLU A 46 -1.50 25.42 11.25
N ALA A 47 -1.76 25.55 9.94
CA ALA A 47 -3.00 26.13 9.43
C ALA A 47 -4.24 25.30 9.81
N VAL A 48 -4.11 23.96 9.82
CA VAL A 48 -5.18 23.06 10.29
C VAL A 48 -5.36 23.14 11.80
N ASN A 49 -4.28 23.18 12.58
CA ASN A 49 -4.38 23.33 14.03
C ASN A 49 -4.99 24.69 14.43
N ASN A 50 -4.76 25.73 13.63
CA ASN A 50 -5.31 27.06 13.83
C ASN A 50 -6.73 27.24 13.23
N GLY A 51 -7.36 26.18 12.71
CA GLY A 51 -8.73 26.21 12.19
C GLY A 51 -8.94 27.11 10.97
N LYS A 52 -7.88 27.44 10.22
CA LYS A 52 -7.93 28.40 9.10
C LYS A 52 -8.09 27.75 7.72
N ASP A 53 -8.16 26.42 7.66
CA ASP A 53 -7.98 25.67 6.41
C ASP A 53 -9.10 24.63 6.21
N ASP A 54 -10.33 25.10 5.98
CA ASP A 54 -11.50 24.26 5.70
C ASP A 54 -11.48 23.63 4.29
N SER A 55 -10.66 24.16 3.37
CA SER A 55 -10.62 23.71 1.98
C SER A 55 -9.77 22.44 1.74
N ASN A 56 -8.84 22.12 2.65
CA ASN A 56 -7.85 21.05 2.50
C ASN A 56 -8.04 19.86 3.46
N SER A 57 -8.98 19.97 4.40
CA SER A 57 -9.36 18.89 5.34
C SER A 57 -9.81 17.62 4.61
N ALA A 58 -10.54 17.78 3.49
CA ALA A 58 -10.98 16.68 2.63
C ALA A 58 -9.83 15.87 2.01
N GLN A 59 -8.70 16.51 1.67
CA GLN A 59 -7.54 15.80 1.10
C GLN A 59 -6.71 15.06 2.14
N LYS A 60 -6.60 15.59 3.38
CA LYS A 60 -5.89 14.92 4.48
C LYS A 60 -6.64 13.68 4.96
N TYR A 61 -7.97 13.76 5.05
CA TYR A 61 -8.83 12.62 5.36
C TYR A 61 -8.62 11.50 4.33
N SER A 62 -8.53 11.87 3.04
CA SER A 62 -8.34 10.90 1.96
C SER A 62 -6.99 10.17 1.99
N PHE A 63 -5.89 10.79 2.44
CA PHE A 63 -4.59 10.12 2.46
C PHE A 63 -4.46 9.15 3.63
N ALA A 64 -4.81 9.58 4.85
CA ALA A 64 -4.74 8.74 6.02
C ALA A 64 -5.67 7.52 5.92
N GLU A 65 -6.87 7.69 5.38
CA GLU A 65 -7.79 6.58 5.10
C GLU A 65 -7.24 5.63 4.02
N ARG A 66 -6.60 6.15 2.96
CA ARG A 66 -5.97 5.30 1.94
C ARG A 66 -4.83 4.46 2.51
N VAL A 67 -4.00 5.06 3.37
CA VAL A 67 -2.90 4.32 4.04
C VAL A 67 -3.46 3.23 4.94
N LYS A 68 -4.47 3.54 5.75
CA LYS A 68 -5.12 2.54 6.62
C LYS A 68 -5.76 1.40 5.82
N LYS A 69 -6.46 1.69 4.74
CA LYS A 69 -7.06 0.67 3.86
C LYS A 69 -6.00 -0.26 3.26
N LEU A 70 -4.87 0.28 2.81
CA LEU A 70 -3.78 -0.53 2.28
C LEU A 70 -3.17 -1.44 3.35
N GLU A 71 -2.99 -0.94 4.58
CA GLU A 71 -2.51 -1.76 5.71
C GLU A 71 -3.50 -2.88 6.06
N GLU A 72 -4.80 -2.59 6.10
CA GLU A 72 -5.86 -3.57 6.36
C GLU A 72 -5.91 -4.64 5.26
N GLU A 73 -5.88 -4.25 3.98
CA GLU A 73 -5.84 -5.18 2.84
C GLU A 73 -4.60 -6.09 2.89
N GLU A 74 -3.43 -5.57 3.24
CA GLU A 74 -2.23 -6.38 3.42
C GLU A 74 -2.36 -7.41 4.55
N LEU A 75 -2.99 -7.03 5.66
CA LEU A 75 -3.21 -7.92 6.80
C LEU A 75 -4.18 -9.03 6.43
N GLU A 76 -5.31 -8.70 5.80
CA GLU A 76 -6.29 -9.69 5.32
C GLU A 76 -5.68 -10.67 4.33
N ILE A 77 -4.84 -10.18 3.39
CA ILE A 77 -4.13 -11.05 2.44
C ILE A 77 -3.17 -11.99 3.19
N LYS A 78 -2.43 -11.48 4.18
CA LYS A 78 -1.51 -12.30 5.00
C LYS A 78 -2.27 -13.37 5.79
N GLU A 79 -3.43 -13.05 6.36
CA GLU A 79 -4.28 -14.01 7.07
C GLU A 79 -4.85 -15.08 6.14
N ARG A 80 -5.42 -14.67 5.00
CA ARG A 80 -5.92 -15.61 3.98
C ARG A 80 -4.81 -16.55 3.49
N GLN A 81 -3.60 -16.06 3.30
CA GLN A 81 -2.45 -16.90 2.94
C GLN A 81 -2.06 -17.87 4.06
N ARG A 82 -2.11 -17.45 5.33
CA ARG A 82 -1.84 -18.33 6.48
C ARG A 82 -2.89 -19.44 6.58
N GLU A 83 -4.16 -19.12 6.44
CA GLU A 83 -5.24 -20.11 6.44
C GLU A 83 -5.14 -21.08 5.26
N ALA A 84 -4.88 -20.59 4.05
CA ALA A 84 -4.67 -21.43 2.88
C ALA A 84 -3.49 -22.39 3.07
N LYS A 85 -2.40 -21.94 3.73
CA LYS A 85 -1.26 -22.79 4.07
C LYS A 85 -1.62 -23.84 5.12
N LYS A 86 -2.41 -23.49 6.15
CA LYS A 86 -2.87 -24.45 7.18
C LYS A 86 -3.76 -25.53 6.57
N ARG A 87 -4.79 -25.14 5.80
CA ARG A 87 -5.69 -26.09 5.11
C ARG A 87 -4.95 -27.03 4.17
N LYS A 88 -3.95 -26.53 3.41
CA LYS A 88 -3.10 -27.37 2.55
C LYS A 88 -2.26 -28.36 3.34
N LYS A 89 -1.77 -27.99 4.53
CA LYS A 89 -1.02 -28.90 5.41
C LYS A 89 -1.92 -29.98 5.98
N GLU A 90 -3.10 -29.60 6.49
CA GLU A 90 -4.09 -30.53 7.04
C GLU A 90 -4.59 -31.53 5.99
N ALA A 91 -4.92 -31.06 4.79
CA ALA A 91 -5.33 -31.94 3.69
C ALA A 91 -4.22 -32.92 3.28
N LYS A 92 -2.95 -32.48 3.26
CA LYS A 92 -1.80 -33.34 2.96
C LYS A 92 -1.54 -34.38 4.06
N GLU A 93 -1.80 -34.02 5.32
CA GLU A 93 -1.66 -34.94 6.45
C GLU A 93 -2.80 -35.98 6.47
N GLN A 94 -4.03 -35.57 6.15
CA GLN A 94 -5.17 -36.48 5.97
C GLN A 94 -4.94 -37.46 4.82
N MET A 95 -4.51 -36.98 3.65
CA MET A 95 -4.16 -37.87 2.52
C MET A 95 -3.01 -38.83 2.88
N LYS A 96 -2.03 -38.40 3.68
CA LYS A 96 -0.96 -39.29 4.16
C LYS A 96 -1.49 -40.38 5.10
N LYS A 97 -2.37 -40.03 6.04
CA LYS A 97 -2.98 -40.99 6.96
C LYS A 97 -3.91 -41.96 6.24
N GLU A 98 -4.68 -41.48 5.27
CA GLU A 98 -5.51 -42.33 4.40
C GLU A 98 -4.66 -43.28 3.54
N ALA A 99 -3.53 -42.80 3.00
CA ALA A 99 -2.60 -43.65 2.25
C ALA A 99 -1.87 -44.69 3.14
N GLU A 100 -1.48 -44.33 4.36
CA GLU A 100 -0.92 -45.28 5.33
C GLU A 100 -1.96 -46.32 5.76
N ASN A 101 -3.18 -45.90 6.07
CA ASN A 101 -4.26 -46.82 6.45
C ASN A 101 -4.65 -47.74 5.30
N ALA A 102 -4.72 -47.23 4.07
CA ALA A 102 -5.01 -48.05 2.88
C ALA A 102 -3.89 -49.07 2.61
N PHE A 103 -2.62 -48.70 2.82
CA PHE A 103 -1.48 -49.61 2.70
C PHE A 103 -1.52 -50.70 3.80
N THR A 104 -1.86 -50.34 5.03
CA THR A 104 -2.00 -51.33 6.12
C THR A 104 -3.23 -52.23 5.95
N ASP A 105 -4.34 -51.70 5.41
CA ASP A 105 -5.54 -52.49 5.12
C ASP A 105 -5.32 -53.48 3.96
N GLU A 106 -4.55 -53.09 2.94
CA GLU A 106 -4.16 -53.96 1.83
C GLU A 106 -3.22 -55.09 2.30
N GLU A 107 -2.25 -54.77 3.17
CA GLU A 107 -1.34 -55.77 3.76
C GLU A 107 -2.06 -56.68 4.78
N ALA A 108 -3.00 -56.13 5.56
CA ALA A 108 -3.84 -56.90 6.48
C ALA A 108 -4.83 -57.82 5.73
N MET A 109 -5.43 -57.35 4.62
CA MET A 109 -6.25 -58.19 3.74
C MET A 109 -5.44 -59.33 3.10
N ALA A 110 -4.19 -59.07 2.72
CA ALA A 110 -3.29 -60.07 2.18
C ALA A 110 -2.88 -61.10 3.26
N ALA A 111 -2.58 -60.66 4.48
CA ALA A 111 -2.24 -61.52 5.61
C ALA A 111 -3.42 -62.38 6.11
N MET A 112 -4.65 -61.87 6.01
CA MET A 112 -5.88 -62.62 6.31
C MET A 112 -6.37 -63.51 5.14
N GLY A 113 -5.62 -63.60 4.04
CA GLY A 113 -5.92 -64.49 2.92
C GLY A 113 -7.08 -64.06 2.02
N PHE A 114 -7.56 -62.81 2.14
CA PHE A 114 -8.70 -62.31 1.37
C PHE A 114 -8.31 -61.92 -0.07
N GLY A 115 -7.03 -61.64 -0.32
CA GLY A 115 -6.52 -61.28 -1.66
C GLY A 115 -6.50 -62.40 -2.71
N SER A 116 -6.84 -63.65 -2.33
CA SER A 116 -6.75 -64.82 -3.23
C SER A 116 -8.10 -65.37 -3.72
N PHE A 117 -9.24 -64.81 -3.28
CA PHE A 117 -10.57 -65.29 -3.67
C PHE A 117 -11.21 -64.33 -4.69
N GLY A 118 -10.86 -64.44 -5.97
CA GLY A 118 -11.68 -63.77 -7.00
C GLY A 118 -11.11 -63.52 -8.40
N ALA A 119 -9.88 -63.92 -8.72
CA ALA A 119 -9.32 -63.66 -10.06
C ALA A 119 -9.07 -64.94 -10.87
N LYS A 120 -10.11 -65.40 -11.58
CA LYS A 120 -10.13 -66.15 -12.87
C LYS A 120 -11.62 -66.35 -13.24
N LYS A 121 -12.14 -65.69 -14.28
CA LYS A 121 -12.24 -66.19 -15.68
C LYS A 121 -12.67 -67.64 -15.78
#